data_AF-A0A934LQT6-F1
#
_entry.id   AF-A0A934LQT6-F1
#
_cell.length_a   1.000
_cell.length_b   1.000
_cell.length_c   1.000
_cell.angle_alpha   90.00
_cell.angle_beta   90.00
_cell.angle_gamma   90.00
#
_symmetry.space_group_name_H-M   'P 1'
#
loop_
_entity.id
_entity.type
_entity.pdbx_description
1 polymer ?
#
loop_
_entity_poly.entity_id
_entity_poly.type
_entity_poly.pdbx_seq_one_letter_code
_entity_poly.pdbx_strand_id
1 'polypeptide(L)'
;MSENGILDNELSRRDFLKCSAFLGGSALAAGAFSQAWVNMGGQAEAAPQDEYPLAKPESIIYSVCQQCNTQCGIKVKIQNGVAVKIDGSPYNPFNLNPHISYKTPVAQAASIDAGLCPKGQAGIQTSYDPYRL
;
A
#
# COMPACT_ATOMS: atom_id res chain seq x y z
N MET A 1 -15.88 58.47 8.79
CA MET A 1 -15.65 57.22 9.54
C MET A 1 -17.01 56.68 9.93
N SER A 2 -17.56 55.73 9.16
CA SER A 2 -18.61 54.85 9.70
C SER A 2 -18.17 53.43 9.40
N GLU A 3 -17.85 52.71 10.47
CA GLU A 3 -17.57 51.29 10.45
C GLU A 3 -18.89 50.56 10.21
N ASN A 4 -19.06 49.96 9.03
CA ASN A 4 -20.22 49.11 8.75
C ASN A 4 -19.88 47.70 9.25
N GLY A 5 -20.26 47.43 10.51
CA GLY A 5 -20.22 46.09 11.10
C GLY A 5 -21.20 45.15 10.41
N ILE A 6 -20.87 43.86 10.37
CA ILE A 6 -21.62 42.81 9.65
C ILE A 6 -23.02 42.54 10.24
N LEU A 7 -23.40 43.17 11.35
CA LEU A 7 -24.62 42.87 12.11
C LEU A 7 -25.34 44.17 12.54
N ASP A 8 -25.90 44.91 11.58
CA ASP A 8 -26.95 45.90 11.87
C ASP A 8 -28.35 45.26 11.69
N ASN A 9 -29.34 45.81 12.39
CA ASN A 9 -30.64 45.23 12.79
C ASN A 9 -31.63 44.79 11.69
N GLU A 10 -31.21 44.74 10.41
CA GLU A 10 -31.97 44.14 9.32
C GLU A 10 -31.04 43.36 8.39
N LEU A 11 -31.15 42.02 8.37
CA LEU A 11 -30.38 41.16 7.48
C LEU A 11 -30.73 41.47 6.01
N SER A 12 -29.82 42.15 5.31
CA SER A 12 -29.95 42.38 3.87
C SER A 12 -29.85 41.07 3.10
N ARG A 13 -30.59 40.95 1.99
CA ARG A 13 -30.52 39.80 1.06
C ARG A 13 -29.08 39.48 0.63
N ARG A 14 -28.23 40.49 0.52
CA ARG A 14 -26.81 40.35 0.18
C ARG A 14 -26.01 39.67 1.30
N ASP A 15 -26.29 39.99 2.55
CA ASP A 15 -25.56 39.44 3.68
C ASP A 15 -26.04 38.01 4.00
N PHE A 16 -27.32 37.71 3.77
CA PHE A 16 -27.82 36.33 3.75
C PHE A 16 -27.10 35.46 2.70
N LEU A 17 -26.92 35.95 1.48
CA LEU A 17 -26.18 35.23 0.43
C LEU A 17 -24.71 35.03 0.78
N LYS A 18 -24.04 36.02 1.38
CA LYS A 18 -22.64 35.87 1.83
C LYS A 18 -22.51 34.84 2.95
N CYS A 19 -23.38 34.91 3.96
CA CYS A 19 -23.34 33.98 5.10
C CYS A 19 -23.67 32.55 4.67
N SER A 20 -24.70 32.36 3.83
CA SER A 20 -25.05 31.03 3.32
C SER A 20 -23.98 30.44 2.40
N ALA A 21 -23.37 31.26 1.52
CA ALA A 21 -22.25 30.81 0.68
C ALA A 21 -21.02 30.45 1.52
N PHE A 22 -20.71 31.23 2.56
CA PHE A 22 -19.60 30.95 3.46
C PHE A 22 -19.82 29.68 4.27
N LEU A 23 -20.99 29.50 4.88
CA LEU A 23 -21.33 28.31 5.67
C LEU A 23 -21.44 27.05 4.79
N GLY A 24 -22.10 27.14 3.64
CA GLY A 24 -22.21 26.02 2.70
C GLY A 24 -20.87 25.63 2.08
N GLY A 25 -20.07 26.62 1.67
CA GLY A 25 -18.74 26.42 1.10
C GLY A 25 -17.75 25.83 2.11
N SER A 26 -17.75 26.32 3.36
CA SER A 26 -16.89 25.78 4.42
C SER A 26 -17.26 24.35 4.83
N ALA A 27 -18.55 24.02 4.88
CA ALA A 27 -19.01 22.65 5.16
C ALA A 27 -18.58 21.67 4.05
N LEU A 28 -18.73 22.05 2.77
CA LEU A 28 -18.26 21.23 1.64
C LEU A 28 -16.73 21.09 1.63
N ALA A 29 -16.00 22.18 1.90
CA ALA A 29 -14.54 22.16 1.97
C ALA A 29 -14.04 21.27 3.12
N ALA A 30 -14.66 21.32 4.30
CA ALA A 30 -14.32 20.46 5.43
C ALA A 30 -14.63 18.98 5.12
N GLY A 31 -15.76 18.70 4.47
CA GLY A 31 -16.11 17.35 4.02
C GLY A 31 -15.10 16.81 3.00
N ALA A 32 -14.79 17.59 1.96
CA ALA A 32 -13.80 17.23 0.95
C ALA A 32 -12.39 17.09 1.55
N PHE A 33 -12.02 17.96 2.49
CA PHE A 33 -10.74 17.89 3.19
C PHE A 33 -10.62 16.64 4.04
N SER A 34 -11.66 16.25 4.79
CA SER A 34 -11.62 15.01 5.58
C SER A 34 -11.46 13.76 4.71
N GLN A 35 -12.15 13.71 3.56
CA GLN A 35 -11.99 12.61 2.60
C GLN A 35 -10.61 12.63 1.93
N ALA A 36 -10.13 13.80 1.53
CA ALA A 36 -8.79 13.95 0.99
C ALA A 36 -7.71 13.56 2.03
N TRP A 37 -7.90 13.93 3.30
CA TRP A 37 -6.99 13.58 4.39
C TRP A 37 -6.90 12.07 4.60
N VAL A 38 -8.03 11.37 4.62
CA VAL A 38 -8.06 9.90 4.71
C VAL A 38 -7.40 9.27 3.48
N ASN A 39 -7.74 9.72 2.28
CA ASN A 39 -7.22 9.18 1.03
C ASN A 39 -5.71 9.45 0.84
N MET A 40 -5.19 10.54 1.41
CA MET A 40 -3.76 10.85 1.43
C MET A 40 -3.00 10.15 2.57
N GLY A 41 -3.63 9.21 3.29
CA GLY A 41 -2.98 8.45 4.34
C GLY A 41 -2.82 9.20 5.65
N GLY A 42 -3.65 10.21 5.92
CA GLY A 42 -3.66 10.94 7.20
C GLY A 42 -4.13 10.11 8.41
N GLN A 43 -4.55 8.85 8.18
CA GLN A 43 -4.76 7.81 9.19
C GLN A 43 -3.80 6.63 9.03
N ALA A 44 -2.78 6.72 8.18
CA ALA A 44 -1.72 5.74 8.17
C ALA A 44 -0.98 5.89 9.50
N GLU A 45 -1.30 5.01 10.46
CA GLU A 45 -0.41 4.75 11.58
C GLU A 45 0.97 4.53 10.97
N ALA A 46 1.92 5.38 11.36
CA ALA A 46 3.31 5.22 11.00
C ALA A 46 3.73 3.86 11.55
N ALA A 47 3.65 2.83 10.70
CA ALA A 47 4.22 1.53 11.01
C ALA A 47 5.67 1.81 11.44
N PRO A 48 6.13 1.23 12.56
CA PRO A 48 7.49 1.46 13.03
C PRO A 48 8.44 1.27 11.85
N GLN A 49 9.21 2.31 11.54
CA GLN A 49 10.02 2.43 10.31
C GLN A 49 11.02 1.28 10.14
N ASP A 50 11.30 0.52 11.21
CA ASP A 50 12.24 -0.59 11.22
C ASP A 50 11.59 -1.97 10.99
N GLU A 51 10.27 -2.11 11.07
CA GLU A 51 9.62 -3.41 10.93
C GLU A 51 9.02 -3.57 9.53
N TYR A 52 9.69 -4.33 8.67
CA TYR A 52 9.14 -4.71 7.37
C TYR A 52 8.23 -5.93 7.55
N PRO A 53 6.88 -5.77 7.60
CA PRO A 53 5.97 -6.85 7.95
C PRO A 53 6.04 -8.02 6.96
N LEU A 54 6.42 -7.75 5.72
CA LEU A 54 6.54 -8.77 4.67
C LEU A 54 7.81 -9.63 4.79
N ALA A 55 8.75 -9.30 5.70
CA ALA A 55 9.85 -10.18 6.06
C ALA A 55 9.52 -11.11 7.24
N LYS A 56 8.30 -11.02 7.80
CA LYS A 56 7.86 -11.93 8.85
C LYS A 56 7.66 -13.34 8.30
N PRO A 57 8.12 -14.40 9.00
CA PRO A 57 7.98 -15.78 8.53
C PRO A 57 6.53 -16.18 8.24
N GLU A 58 5.57 -15.62 8.99
CA GLU A 58 4.14 -15.90 8.85
C GLU A 58 3.55 -15.25 7.59
N SER A 59 4.21 -14.22 7.05
CA SER A 59 3.79 -13.49 5.84
C SER A 59 4.41 -14.05 4.56
N ILE A 60 5.02 -15.24 4.62
CA ILE A 60 5.79 -15.80 3.51
C ILE A 60 5.33 -17.22 3.18
N ILE A 61 5.12 -17.47 1.88
CA ILE A 61 4.86 -18.81 1.34
C ILE A 61 5.93 -19.13 0.29
N TYR A 62 6.58 -20.28 0.42
CA TYR A 62 7.52 -20.78 -0.57
C TYR A 62 6.77 -21.54 -1.67
N SER A 63 7.12 -21.26 -2.92
CA SER A 63 6.47 -21.84 -4.10
C SER A 63 7.45 -21.95 -5.26
N VAL A 64 6.94 -22.26 -6.45
CA VAL A 64 7.70 -22.43 -7.69
C VAL A 64 7.16 -21.45 -8.74
N CYS A 65 8.07 -20.72 -9.39
CA CYS A 65 7.76 -19.79 -10.47
C CYS A 65 7.38 -20.54 -11.75
N GLN A 66 6.26 -20.18 -12.36
CA GLN A 66 5.79 -20.79 -13.62
C GLN A 66 5.87 -19.83 -14.82
N GLN A 67 6.72 -18.80 -14.74
CA GLN A 67 6.87 -17.80 -15.81
C GLN A 67 7.78 -18.28 -16.97
N CYS A 68 8.51 -19.38 -16.78
CA CYS A 68 9.28 -20.07 -17.82
C CYS A 68 9.52 -21.53 -17.43
N ASN A 69 10.18 -22.29 -18.30
CA ASN A 69 10.52 -23.69 -18.07
C ASN A 69 11.62 -23.92 -17.02
N THR A 70 12.27 -22.87 -16.50
CA THR A 70 13.31 -23.03 -15.47
C THR A 70 12.74 -23.42 -14.11
N GLN A 71 11.49 -23.03 -13.82
CA GLN A 71 10.79 -23.39 -12.59
C GLN A 71 11.58 -23.02 -11.33
N CYS A 72 12.07 -21.77 -11.26
CA CYS A 72 12.83 -21.28 -10.11
C CYS A 72 11.99 -21.30 -8.83
N GLY A 73 12.62 -21.58 -7.69
CA GLY A 73 12.01 -21.51 -6.38
C GLY A 73 11.81 -20.07 -5.96
N ILE A 74 10.60 -19.74 -5.53
CA ILE A 74 10.21 -18.38 -5.17
C ILE A 74 9.72 -18.30 -3.75
N LYS A 75 9.80 -17.09 -3.21
CA LYS A 75 9.29 -16.66 -1.94
C LYS A 75 8.19 -15.64 -2.20
N VAL A 76 6.95 -15.96 -1.87
CA VAL A 76 5.79 -15.10 -2.09
C VAL A 76 5.42 -14.44 -0.76
N LYS A 77 5.38 -13.11 -0.76
CA LYS A 77 5.02 -12.29 0.39
C LYS A 77 3.52 -12.01 0.38
N ILE A 78 2.86 -12.27 1.48
CA ILE A 78 1.42 -12.19 1.68
C ILE A 78 1.11 -11.04 2.64
N GLN A 79 0.13 -10.21 2.29
CA GLN A 79 -0.43 -9.18 3.15
C GLN A 79 -1.95 -9.33 3.17
N ASN A 80 -2.56 -9.46 4.35
CA ASN A 80 -4.01 -9.60 4.50
C ASN A 80 -4.63 -10.71 3.63
N GLY A 81 -3.91 -11.84 3.48
CA GLY A 81 -4.34 -12.97 2.64
C GLY A 81 -4.12 -12.80 1.14
N VAL A 82 -3.53 -11.68 0.69
CA VAL A 82 -3.27 -11.37 -0.71
C VAL A 82 -1.77 -11.45 -0.99
N ALA A 83 -1.36 -12.06 -2.10
CA ALA A 83 0.03 -12.03 -2.55
C ALA A 83 0.38 -10.63 -3.06
N VAL A 84 1.37 -9.98 -2.46
CA VAL A 84 1.74 -8.59 -2.78
C VAL A 84 3.11 -8.48 -3.45
N LYS A 85 3.98 -9.49 -3.28
CA LYS A 85 5.32 -9.49 -3.86
C LYS A 85 5.83 -10.90 -4.06
N ILE A 86 6.61 -11.10 -5.12
CA ILE A 86 7.36 -12.34 -5.37
C ILE A 86 8.84 -12.01 -5.32
N ASP A 87 9.62 -12.78 -4.59
CA ASP A 87 11.08 -12.73 -4.55
C ASP A 87 11.67 -14.12 -4.79
N GLY A 88 12.99 -14.20 -4.99
CA GLY A 88 13.67 -15.48 -5.09
C GLY A 88 13.67 -16.20 -3.74
N SER A 89 13.57 -17.54 -3.77
CA SER A 89 13.83 -18.33 -2.57
C SER A 89 15.35 -18.41 -2.32
N PRO A 90 15.83 -18.07 -1.11
CA PRO A 90 17.26 -18.17 -0.78
C PRO A 90 17.76 -19.63 -0.76
N TYR A 91 16.85 -20.61 -0.67
CA TYR A 91 17.17 -22.03 -0.75
C TYR A 91 17.45 -22.51 -2.19
N ASN A 92 17.05 -21.73 -3.19
CA ASN A 92 17.17 -22.16 -4.58
C ASN A 92 18.50 -21.68 -5.20
N PRO A 93 19.32 -22.59 -5.78
CA PRO A 93 20.61 -22.25 -6.39
C PRO A 93 20.50 -21.32 -7.61
N PHE A 94 19.35 -21.27 -8.29
CA PHE A 94 19.11 -20.34 -9.40
C PHE A 94 18.82 -18.91 -8.93
N ASN A 95 18.49 -18.72 -7.65
CA ASN A 95 18.09 -17.43 -7.08
C ASN A 95 19.19 -16.81 -6.22
N LEU A 96 20.00 -17.64 -5.54
CA LEU A 96 21.09 -17.20 -4.68
C LEU A 96 22.30 -18.12 -4.85
N ASN A 97 23.49 -17.54 -5.01
CA ASN A 97 24.75 -18.29 -5.08
C ASN A 97 25.82 -17.65 -4.16
N PRO A 98 26.25 -18.33 -3.07
CA PRO A 98 25.78 -19.63 -2.61
C PRO A 98 24.35 -19.56 -2.04
N HIS A 99 23.53 -20.58 -2.31
CA HIS A 99 22.22 -20.72 -1.69
C HIS A 99 22.35 -21.18 -0.24
N ILE A 100 21.38 -20.84 0.60
CA ILE A 100 21.38 -21.27 2.00
C ILE A 100 21.06 -22.77 2.11
N SER A 101 21.50 -23.41 3.19
CA SER A 101 21.19 -24.81 3.45
C SER A 101 19.67 -25.02 3.60
N TYR A 102 19.13 -26.08 3.01
CA TYR A 102 17.74 -26.51 3.25
C TYR A 102 17.44 -26.83 4.73
N LYS A 103 18.47 -27.03 5.56
CA LYS A 103 18.32 -27.23 7.01
C LYS A 103 18.12 -25.92 7.78
N THR A 104 18.40 -24.77 7.15
CA THR A 104 18.20 -23.46 7.78
C THR A 104 16.71 -23.26 8.09
N PRO A 105 16.33 -22.91 9.32
CA PRO A 105 14.93 -22.67 9.68
C PRO A 105 14.29 -21.57 8.83
N VAL A 106 13.02 -21.74 8.45
CA VAL A 106 12.27 -20.75 7.65
C VAL A 106 12.22 -19.38 8.31
N ALA A 107 12.23 -19.33 9.65
CA ALA A 107 12.25 -18.08 10.39
C ALA A 107 13.53 -17.25 10.14
N GLN A 108 14.67 -17.92 9.91
CA GLN A 108 15.93 -17.26 9.58
C GLN A 108 16.02 -16.93 8.08
N ALA A 109 15.44 -17.77 7.23
CA ALA A 109 15.41 -17.55 5.78
C ALA A 109 14.43 -16.44 5.36
N ALA A 110 13.46 -16.10 6.21
CA ALA A 110 12.43 -15.12 5.93
C ALA A 110 13.01 -13.75 5.56
N SER A 111 14.03 -13.28 6.29
CA SER A 111 14.71 -12.00 6.08
C SER A 111 15.66 -11.98 4.88
N ILE A 112 15.94 -13.13 4.27
CA ILE A 112 16.90 -13.25 3.16
C ILE A 112 16.14 -13.30 1.84
N ASP A 113 16.02 -12.16 1.16
CA ASP A 113 15.46 -12.10 -0.20
C ASP A 113 16.54 -12.45 -1.24
N ALA A 114 16.26 -13.45 -2.07
CA ALA A 114 17.15 -13.83 -3.16
C ALA A 114 16.73 -13.18 -4.49
N GLY A 115 17.68 -13.10 -5.41
CA GLY A 115 17.47 -12.55 -6.74
C GLY A 115 16.41 -13.34 -7.51
N LEU A 116 15.60 -12.63 -8.29
CA LEU A 116 14.65 -13.23 -9.22
C LEU A 116 14.63 -12.39 -10.50
N CYS A 117 14.58 -13.05 -11.66
CA CYS A 117 14.59 -12.35 -12.94
C CYS A 117 13.30 -11.52 -13.13
N PRO A 118 13.30 -10.55 -14.06
CA PRO A 118 12.13 -9.70 -14.31
C PRO A 118 10.86 -10.47 -14.65
N LYS A 119 10.97 -11.64 -15.30
CA LYS A 119 9.84 -12.51 -15.61
C LYS A 119 9.17 -13.04 -14.35
N GLY A 120 9.97 -13.59 -13.42
CA GLY A 120 9.46 -14.13 -12.16
C GLY A 120 8.87 -13.04 -11.28
N GLN A 121 9.52 -11.87 -11.23
CA GLN A 121 9.05 -10.69 -10.50
C GLN A 121 7.70 -10.18 -11.05
N ALA A 122 7.54 -10.16 -12.38
CA ALA A 122 6.30 -9.76 -13.03
C ALA A 122 5.17 -10.80 -12.94
N GLY A 123 5.44 -12.01 -12.48
CA GLY A 123 4.46 -13.10 -12.46
C GLY A 123 3.23 -12.84 -11.58
N ILE A 124 3.30 -11.86 -10.69
CA ILE A 124 2.18 -11.39 -9.89
C ILE A 124 1.07 -10.77 -10.78
N GLN A 125 1.43 -10.13 -11.90
CA GLN A 125 0.49 -9.50 -12.82
C GLN A 125 -0.52 -10.51 -13.37
N THR A 126 -0.08 -11.70 -13.73
CA THR A 126 -0.98 -12.76 -14.25
C THR A 126 -2.04 -13.15 -13.22
N SER A 127 -1.73 -13.05 -11.92
CA SER A 127 -2.69 -13.40 -10.88
C SER A 127 -3.78 -12.36 -10.67
N TYR A 128 -3.44 -11.09 -10.90
CA TYR A 128 -4.29 -9.92 -10.67
C TYR A 128 -4.73 -9.22 -11.97
N ASP A 129 -4.59 -9.90 -13.12
CA ASP A 129 -5.04 -9.38 -14.40
C ASP A 129 -6.58 -9.33 -14.44
N PRO A 130 -7.21 -8.16 -14.67
CA PRO A 130 -8.67 -8.05 -14.78
C PRO A 130 -9.28 -8.91 -15.88
N TYR A 131 -8.50 -9.29 -16.90
CA TYR A 131 -8.93 -10.12 -18.03
C TYR A 131 -8.52 -11.60 -17.88
N ARG A 132 -8.01 -12.01 -16.71
CA ARG A 132 -7.75 -13.42 -16.41
C ARG A 132 -9.05 -14.24 -16.50
N LEU A 133 -8.97 -15.40 -17.15
CA LEU A 133 -10.08 -16.37 -17.28
C LEU A 133 -10.39 -17.08 -15.96
#